data_AF-A0A238H626-F1
#
_entry.id   AF-A0A238H626-F1
#
_cell.length_a   1.000
_cell.length_b   1.000
_cell.length_c   1.000
_cell.angle_alpha   90.00
_cell.angle_beta   90.00
_cell.angle_gamma   90.00
#
_symmetry.space_group_name_H-M   'P 1'
#
loop_
_entity.id
_entity.type
_entity.pdbx_description
1 polymer ?
#
loop_
_entity_poly.entity_id
_entity_poly.type
_entity_poly.pdbx_seq_one_letter_code
_entity_poly.pdbx_strand_id
1 'polypeptide(L)'
;MLLSVDVSAQQPPPPASAASAAAAPLPEAVAGEQALMSQDEQQKRQAWQKSMSQRPVPKKGCFQGAYPSLEWQEVRCGEPSKFQNPPASGPRPNLVGNGNDISAQVSGPKINTAIGSFDSVTPSSVTVSGPWGGNANAANAFTLQINSQFFSTPACNGVAGCIGWQQFIYSQNQCGGPCIFMEYWLINYGATCPAGPWIQSGNSCWFNSASTPAPAISGAQLQGTTLTGTASATTDTVVLTSPGGTATATAADSVVSLSQQWNTAEFGIFGDCCSSQVNFGAGTTLVARTRVINGNTSAPACVAQGFTAETNNLSFGPSPPAASAPGPAVIFAASSAGGSPSNCAAATTIGDTHLTTFGGLLYDFQAAGDFLLAETGPDFAVQTRQVSGAPSWPNATVNKAVAVRAGKSRVAICLAPPRVVINGRQARMVEKRATLLPGGGQILVDGNVYIVRGPSGDSIRAVNNTSYIDVSVGLGRWPGNVRGLLANGAGGVRSIETRSGEMLMSPFSHDALYGRFAESWRVPANDSMLSACGGTRIERSVPRRPFFARDLPADLAKRTRAVCVQAGVRQGPLQDACTLDVAVIGNSDAARVFAAMPDPVALGDAVGDDGKGTGGCRRDDGNADGCKEDGSKM
;
A
#
# COMPACT_ATOMS: atom_id res chain seq x y z
N MET A 1 -10.82 -84.63 45.84
CA MET A 1 -11.18 -84.30 47.24
C MET A 1 -10.97 -82.81 47.41
N LEU A 2 -11.85 -82.15 48.16
CA LEU A 2 -11.98 -80.69 48.37
C LEU A 2 -13.00 -79.98 47.46
N LEU A 3 -14.24 -80.36 47.77
CA LEU A 3 -15.47 -79.59 47.98
C LEU A 3 -15.45 -78.06 47.76
N SER A 4 -16.48 -77.69 47.00
CA SER A 4 -17.12 -76.41 46.74
C SER A 4 -17.51 -75.59 47.98
N VAL A 5 -17.52 -74.27 47.82
CA VAL A 5 -18.49 -73.38 48.48
C VAL A 5 -19.03 -72.42 47.40
N ASP A 6 -20.35 -72.48 47.22
CA ASP A 6 -21.14 -71.60 46.36
C ASP A 6 -21.27 -70.19 46.95
N VAL A 7 -21.19 -69.17 46.08
CA VAL A 7 -22.01 -67.95 46.24
C VAL A 7 -22.58 -67.60 44.88
N SER A 8 -23.91 -67.61 44.82
CA SER A 8 -24.76 -67.34 43.67
C SER A 8 -24.65 -65.90 43.17
N ALA A 9 -24.47 -65.72 41.85
CA ALA A 9 -24.88 -64.53 41.13
C ALA A 9 -25.35 -64.95 39.73
N GLN A 10 -26.67 -64.96 39.54
CA GLN A 10 -27.32 -65.24 38.26
C GLN A 10 -26.91 -64.17 37.22
N GLN A 11 -26.29 -64.61 36.13
CA GLN A 11 -26.12 -63.82 34.92
C GLN A 11 -27.47 -63.65 34.22
N PRO A 12 -27.91 -62.41 33.90
CA PRO A 12 -28.97 -62.20 32.94
C PRO A 12 -28.44 -62.40 31.50
N PRO A 13 -29.27 -62.90 30.57
CA PRO A 13 -28.88 -63.26 29.21
C PRO A 13 -28.46 -62.03 28.36
N PRO A 14 -27.68 -62.25 27.28
CA PRO A 14 -27.15 -61.17 26.45
C PRO A 14 -28.27 -60.40 25.75
N PRO A 15 -28.20 -59.06 25.65
CA PRO A 15 -29.22 -58.29 24.98
C PRO A 15 -29.20 -58.56 23.47
N ALA A 16 -30.35 -58.98 22.95
CA ALA A 16 -30.59 -59.19 21.54
C ALA A 16 -30.59 -57.86 20.77
N SER A 17 -30.02 -57.93 19.57
CA SER A 17 -29.98 -56.91 18.52
C SER A 17 -31.33 -56.18 18.34
N ALA A 18 -31.37 -54.91 18.75
CA ALA A 18 -32.43 -53.99 18.35
C ALA A 18 -32.06 -53.33 17.02
N ALA A 19 -32.85 -53.63 16.00
CA ALA A 19 -32.81 -53.01 14.69
C ALA A 19 -32.94 -51.49 14.81
N SER A 20 -32.08 -50.78 14.06
CA SER A 20 -32.08 -49.33 13.90
C SER A 20 -33.46 -48.83 13.44
N ALA A 21 -34.23 -48.28 14.36
CA ALA A 21 -35.40 -47.47 14.02
C ALA A 21 -34.92 -46.19 13.35
N ALA A 22 -35.23 -46.06 12.06
CA ALA A 22 -34.98 -44.88 11.26
C ALA A 22 -35.55 -43.64 11.96
N ALA A 23 -34.67 -42.70 12.30
CA ALA A 23 -35.07 -41.37 12.72
C ALA A 23 -35.89 -40.73 11.60
N ALA A 24 -37.03 -40.16 11.96
CA ALA A 24 -37.83 -39.32 11.07
C ALA A 24 -36.93 -38.26 10.41
N PRO A 25 -37.08 -37.99 9.11
CA PRO A 25 -36.27 -36.99 8.45
C PRO A 25 -36.46 -35.65 9.16
N LEU A 26 -35.35 -35.10 9.65
CA LEU A 26 -35.22 -33.67 9.90
C LEU A 26 -35.71 -32.96 8.63
N PRO A 27 -36.49 -31.86 8.72
CA PRO A 27 -36.82 -31.10 7.54
C PRO A 27 -35.50 -30.79 6.85
N GLU A 28 -35.35 -31.29 5.61
CA GLU A 28 -34.22 -30.96 4.77
C GLU A 28 -34.03 -29.46 4.90
N ALA A 29 -32.83 -29.06 5.34
CA ALA A 29 -32.40 -27.70 5.17
C ALA A 29 -32.50 -27.46 3.67
N VAL A 30 -33.61 -26.84 3.25
CA VAL A 30 -33.71 -26.25 1.93
C VAL A 30 -32.51 -25.33 1.92
N ALA A 31 -31.48 -25.73 1.17
CA ALA A 31 -30.40 -24.89 0.78
C ALA A 31 -31.07 -23.75 0.04
N GLY A 32 -31.51 -22.75 0.80
CA GLY A 32 -31.97 -21.50 0.26
C GLY A 32 -30.74 -20.94 -0.43
N GLU A 33 -30.73 -21.08 -1.76
CA GLU A 33 -30.14 -20.08 -2.62
C GLU A 33 -30.38 -18.73 -1.93
N GLN A 34 -29.31 -18.13 -1.40
CA GLN A 34 -29.26 -16.68 -1.36
C GLN A 34 -29.44 -16.29 -2.82
N ALA A 35 -30.68 -16.05 -3.21
CA ALA A 35 -31.02 -15.62 -4.55
C ALA A 35 -30.06 -14.48 -4.86
N LEU A 36 -29.20 -14.70 -5.85
CA LEU A 36 -28.35 -13.66 -6.41
C LEU A 36 -29.30 -12.51 -6.76
N MET A 37 -29.28 -11.49 -5.89
CA MET A 37 -30.17 -10.35 -5.99
C MET A 37 -30.06 -9.81 -7.41
N SER A 38 -31.19 -9.63 -8.11
CA SER A 38 -31.17 -9.25 -9.53
C SER A 38 -30.32 -7.99 -9.75
N GLN A 39 -29.72 -7.85 -10.94
CA GLN A 39 -28.94 -6.65 -11.27
C GLN A 39 -29.76 -5.37 -11.07
N ASP A 40 -31.07 -5.42 -11.36
CA ASP A 40 -32.01 -4.32 -11.12
C ASP A 40 -32.13 -3.96 -9.63
N GLU A 41 -32.30 -4.95 -8.73
CA GLU A 41 -32.35 -4.68 -7.29
C GLU A 41 -31.00 -4.20 -6.75
N GLN A 42 -29.88 -4.66 -7.29
CA GLN A 42 -28.55 -4.12 -6.97
C GLN A 42 -28.44 -2.64 -7.37
N GLN A 43 -28.88 -2.27 -8.58
CA GLN A 43 -28.87 -0.89 -9.05
C GLN A 43 -29.79 0.01 -8.21
N LYS A 44 -31.00 -0.44 -7.87
CA LYS A 44 -31.92 0.32 -6.99
C LYS A 44 -31.33 0.55 -5.62
N ARG A 45 -30.67 -0.45 -5.03
CA ARG A 45 -30.00 -0.30 -3.73
C ARG A 45 -28.80 0.64 -3.80
N GLN A 46 -28.00 0.56 -4.85
CA GLN A 46 -26.90 1.52 -5.07
C GLN A 46 -27.42 2.96 -5.23
N ALA A 47 -28.51 3.16 -5.98
CA ALA A 47 -29.15 4.46 -6.12
C ALA A 47 -29.71 4.98 -4.79
N TRP A 48 -30.35 4.11 -4.01
CA TRP A 48 -30.85 4.41 -2.67
C TRP A 48 -29.71 4.81 -1.71
N GLN A 49 -28.62 4.05 -1.67
CA GLN A 49 -27.41 4.35 -0.89
C GLN A 49 -26.84 5.73 -1.25
N LYS A 50 -26.73 6.02 -2.55
CA LYS A 50 -26.28 7.32 -3.04
C LYS A 50 -27.22 8.44 -2.59
N SER A 51 -28.54 8.22 -2.59
CA SER A 51 -29.48 9.23 -2.10
C SER A 51 -29.39 9.44 -0.59
N MET A 52 -29.32 8.36 0.20
CA MET A 52 -29.22 8.45 1.66
C MET A 52 -27.94 9.17 2.12
N SER A 53 -26.80 8.91 1.48
CA SER A 53 -25.52 9.57 1.83
C SER A 53 -25.50 11.08 1.58
N GLN A 54 -26.41 11.61 0.76
CA GLN A 54 -26.55 13.04 0.47
C GLN A 54 -27.63 13.73 1.31
N ARG A 55 -28.44 12.97 2.05
CA ARG A 55 -29.55 13.50 2.84
C ARG A 55 -29.06 14.03 4.17
N PRO A 56 -29.29 15.32 4.49
CA PRO A 56 -28.95 15.86 5.79
C PRO A 56 -29.64 15.10 6.92
N VAL A 57 -28.91 14.88 8.01
CA VAL A 57 -29.48 14.33 9.24
C VAL A 57 -30.41 15.40 9.84
N PRO A 58 -31.66 15.07 10.24
CA PRO A 58 -32.66 16.09 10.61
C PRO A 58 -32.26 16.96 11.80
N LYS A 59 -31.55 16.38 12.78
CA LYS A 59 -31.10 17.03 14.02
C LYS A 59 -29.95 16.24 14.64
N LYS A 60 -29.36 16.76 15.71
CA LYS A 60 -28.42 16.01 16.57
C LYS A 60 -29.13 14.77 17.14
N GLY A 61 -28.47 13.62 17.05
CA GLY A 61 -28.98 12.33 17.51
C GLY A 61 -28.36 11.16 16.76
N CYS A 62 -29.01 10.01 16.87
CA CYS A 62 -28.66 8.76 16.21
C CYS A 62 -29.80 8.34 15.29
N PHE A 63 -29.47 7.99 14.05
CA PHE A 63 -30.47 7.62 13.07
C PHE A 63 -30.02 6.42 12.25
N GLN A 64 -31.00 5.71 11.71
CA GLN A 64 -30.81 4.61 10.77
C GLN A 64 -31.69 4.80 9.54
N GLY A 65 -31.34 4.10 8.47
CA GLY A 65 -32.16 4.02 7.28
C GLY A 65 -32.06 2.65 6.66
N ALA A 66 -33.19 2.16 6.15
CA ALA A 66 -33.31 0.84 5.53
C ALA A 66 -34.00 0.97 4.17
N TYR A 67 -33.46 0.27 3.16
CA TYR A 67 -34.03 0.24 1.83
C TYR A 67 -35.47 -0.32 1.86
N PRO A 68 -36.43 0.28 1.13
CA PRO A 68 -36.26 1.37 0.16
C PRO A 68 -36.51 2.79 0.71
N SER A 69 -36.75 2.97 2.01
CA SER A 69 -37.11 4.28 2.59
C SER A 69 -35.96 5.28 2.50
N LEU A 70 -36.25 6.49 2.01
CA LEU A 70 -35.29 7.60 1.94
C LEU A 70 -35.34 8.52 3.17
N GLU A 71 -36.03 8.10 4.23
CA GLU A 71 -36.18 8.85 5.47
C GLU A 71 -35.26 8.32 6.57
N TRP A 72 -34.67 9.23 7.34
CA TRP A 72 -33.93 8.90 8.55
C TRP A 72 -34.89 8.52 9.67
N GLN A 73 -34.76 7.30 10.19
CA GLN A 73 -35.46 6.85 11.38
C GLN A 73 -34.62 7.16 12.61
N GLU A 74 -35.14 8.00 13.52
CA GLU A 74 -34.49 8.27 14.80
C GLU A 74 -34.46 7.00 15.65
N VAL A 75 -33.29 6.70 16.21
CA VAL A 75 -33.08 5.56 17.11
C VAL A 75 -32.42 6.05 18.39
N ARG A 76 -32.58 5.28 19.47
CA ARG A 76 -31.85 5.56 20.70
C ARG A 76 -30.35 5.35 20.46
N CYS A 77 -29.55 6.35 20.79
CA CYS A 77 -28.10 6.20 20.83
C CYS A 77 -27.69 5.11 21.82
N GLY A 78 -26.75 4.25 21.42
CA GLY A 78 -26.12 3.26 22.27
C GLY A 78 -25.07 3.88 23.20
N GLU A 79 -24.63 3.10 24.18
CA GLU A 79 -23.51 3.49 25.04
C GLU A 79 -22.21 3.66 24.22
N PRO A 80 -21.30 4.53 24.67
CA PRO A 80 -19.96 4.60 24.09
C PRO A 80 -19.24 3.24 24.12
N SER A 81 -18.48 2.94 23.06
CA SER A 81 -17.55 1.81 23.09
C SER A 81 -16.58 1.95 24.26
N LYS A 82 -16.31 0.84 24.96
CA LYS A 82 -15.34 0.77 26.06
C LYS A 82 -13.92 0.49 25.56
N PHE A 83 -13.75 0.27 24.27
CA PHE A 83 -12.49 -0.05 23.64
C PHE A 83 -11.93 1.19 22.95
N GLN A 84 -10.62 1.40 23.09
CA GLN A 84 -9.89 2.48 22.43
C GLN A 84 -9.30 2.01 21.10
N ASN A 85 -9.16 2.94 20.16
CA ASN A 85 -8.52 2.76 18.85
C ASN A 85 -7.29 3.69 18.77
N PRO A 86 -6.20 3.37 19.48
CA PRO A 86 -5.17 4.35 19.83
C PRO A 86 -4.39 4.92 18.64
N PRO A 87 -3.77 6.11 18.82
CA PRO A 87 -2.94 6.72 17.79
C PRO A 87 -1.69 5.88 17.53
N ALA A 88 -1.23 5.91 16.28
CA ALA A 88 0.00 5.29 15.82
C ALA A 88 1.17 5.67 16.74
N SER A 89 1.95 4.68 17.16
CA SER A 89 3.07 4.90 18.09
C SER A 89 4.23 3.94 17.84
N GLY A 90 5.43 4.40 18.20
CA GLY A 90 6.65 3.62 18.04
C GLY A 90 7.09 3.45 16.58
N PRO A 91 7.93 2.43 16.31
CA PRO A 91 8.41 2.13 14.96
C PRO A 91 7.28 1.69 14.04
N ARG A 92 7.34 2.10 12.77
CA ARG A 92 6.32 1.78 11.77
C ARG A 92 6.62 0.41 11.14
N PRO A 93 5.85 -0.66 11.43
CA PRO A 93 6.08 -1.96 10.81
C PRO A 93 5.75 -1.93 9.31
N ASN A 94 6.11 -2.98 8.56
CA ASN A 94 5.71 -3.17 7.16
C ASN A 94 4.28 -3.71 7.02
N LEU A 95 3.37 -3.21 7.85
CA LEU A 95 1.94 -3.52 7.81
C LEU A 95 1.21 -2.24 7.49
N VAL A 96 0.10 -2.29 6.76
CA VAL A 96 -0.72 -1.08 6.59
C VAL A 96 -1.30 -0.68 7.94
N GLY A 97 -1.30 0.61 8.26
CA GLY A 97 -1.60 1.13 9.60
C GLY A 97 -0.35 1.34 10.46
N ASN A 98 -0.54 1.70 11.73
CA ASN A 98 0.54 2.08 12.66
C ASN A 98 1.60 3.03 12.05
N GLY A 99 1.12 4.10 11.41
CA GLY A 99 1.95 5.12 10.77
C GLY A 99 2.45 4.78 9.36
N ASN A 100 2.13 3.59 8.84
CA ASN A 100 2.36 3.18 7.46
C ASN A 100 1.04 3.16 6.68
N ASP A 101 0.59 4.32 6.22
CA ASP A 101 -0.63 4.42 5.41
C ASP A 101 -0.56 5.51 4.33
N ILE A 102 -1.59 5.58 3.49
CA ILE A 102 -1.83 6.60 2.49
C ILE A 102 -2.99 7.49 2.95
N SER A 103 -2.71 8.79 3.07
CA SER A 103 -3.71 9.80 3.40
C SER A 103 -3.90 10.81 2.28
N ALA A 104 -5.12 11.34 2.16
CA ALA A 104 -5.45 12.44 1.25
C ALA A 104 -5.27 13.78 1.97
N GLN A 105 -4.33 14.61 1.49
CA GLN A 105 -4.04 15.93 2.04
C GLN A 105 -4.48 17.04 1.08
N VAL A 106 -5.24 18.02 1.59
CA VAL A 106 -5.65 19.19 0.81
C VAL A 106 -4.73 20.38 1.05
N SER A 107 -4.61 21.24 0.03
CA SER A 107 -4.09 22.60 0.18
C SER A 107 -5.25 23.59 0.13
N GLY A 108 -5.19 24.66 0.94
CA GLY A 108 -6.26 25.65 1.02
C GLY A 108 -7.29 25.36 2.12
N PRO A 109 -8.60 25.51 1.85
CA PRO A 109 -9.65 25.35 2.86
C PRO A 109 -9.61 23.99 3.55
N LYS A 110 -10.06 23.96 4.80
CA LYS A 110 -10.13 22.75 5.62
C LYS A 110 -11.16 21.77 5.07
N ILE A 111 -10.85 20.48 5.24
CA ILE A 111 -11.77 19.39 4.96
C ILE A 111 -13.00 19.58 5.85
N ASN A 112 -14.17 19.65 5.25
CA ASN A 112 -15.43 19.57 5.96
C ASN A 112 -16.04 18.16 5.89
N THR A 113 -15.71 17.39 4.85
CA THR A 113 -16.17 16.00 4.69
C THR A 113 -15.07 15.12 4.09
N ALA A 114 -14.85 13.95 4.67
CA ALA A 114 -14.06 12.87 4.08
C ALA A 114 -14.94 11.63 3.89
N ILE A 115 -14.79 10.96 2.75
CA ILE A 115 -15.60 9.80 2.37
C ILE A 115 -14.65 8.68 1.94
N GLY A 116 -14.68 7.60 2.70
CA GLY A 116 -13.95 6.36 2.43
C GLY A 116 -14.83 5.34 1.74
N SER A 117 -14.31 4.69 0.70
CA SER A 117 -14.98 3.59 0.00
C SER A 117 -13.99 2.65 -0.67
N PHE A 118 -14.47 1.53 -1.20
CA PHE A 118 -13.68 0.60 -2.00
C PHE A 118 -14.23 0.53 -3.43
N ASP A 119 -13.42 0.91 -4.42
CA ASP A 119 -13.77 0.84 -5.83
C ASP A 119 -13.85 -0.63 -6.29
N SER A 120 -12.95 -1.46 -5.76
CA SER A 120 -12.99 -2.91 -5.97
C SER A 120 -12.44 -3.69 -4.77
N VAL A 121 -12.94 -4.91 -4.65
CA VAL A 121 -12.51 -5.92 -3.68
C VAL A 121 -12.38 -7.22 -4.45
N THR A 122 -11.19 -7.82 -4.43
CA THR A 122 -10.89 -9.02 -5.23
C THR A 122 -10.13 -10.03 -4.38
N PRO A 123 -10.51 -11.32 -4.38
CA PRO A 123 -11.73 -11.86 -4.99
C PRO A 123 -12.98 -11.37 -4.24
N SER A 124 -14.16 -11.46 -4.87
CA SER A 124 -15.44 -11.13 -4.22
C SER A 124 -15.74 -12.04 -3.02
N SER A 125 -15.11 -13.22 -2.96
CA SER A 125 -15.16 -14.17 -1.85
C SER A 125 -14.13 -13.91 -0.75
N VAL A 126 -13.61 -12.69 -0.66
CA VAL A 126 -12.58 -12.34 0.33
C VAL A 126 -12.98 -12.74 1.75
N THR A 127 -12.05 -13.38 2.45
CA THR A 127 -12.18 -13.69 3.87
C THR A 127 -11.41 -12.66 4.69
N VAL A 128 -12.03 -12.22 5.78
CA VAL A 128 -11.47 -11.24 6.70
C VAL A 128 -11.63 -11.78 8.12
N SER A 129 -10.55 -11.77 8.90
CA SER A 129 -10.57 -12.22 10.30
C SER A 129 -9.63 -11.39 11.17
N GLY A 130 -9.94 -11.29 12.45
CA GLY A 130 -9.10 -10.57 13.40
C GLY A 130 -9.35 -11.01 14.84
N PRO A 131 -8.51 -10.59 15.79
CA PRO A 131 -8.72 -10.88 17.20
C PRO A 131 -9.97 -10.17 17.73
N TRP A 132 -10.88 -10.91 18.36
CA TRP A 132 -12.00 -10.35 19.13
C TRP A 132 -12.48 -11.30 20.22
N GLY A 133 -12.81 -10.78 21.41
CA GLY A 133 -13.48 -11.54 22.47
C GLY A 133 -12.74 -12.82 22.90
N GLY A 134 -11.40 -12.82 22.86
CA GLY A 134 -10.56 -13.99 23.15
C GLY A 134 -10.38 -14.98 21.98
N ASN A 135 -11.09 -14.79 20.86
CA ASN A 135 -10.85 -15.52 19.62
C ASN A 135 -9.85 -14.76 18.75
N ALA A 136 -8.70 -15.36 18.45
CA ALA A 136 -7.65 -14.75 17.63
C ALA A 136 -8.06 -14.54 16.15
N ASN A 137 -9.06 -15.29 15.66
CA ASN A 137 -9.48 -15.31 14.26
C ASN A 137 -11.00 -15.16 14.13
N ALA A 138 -11.60 -14.23 14.88
CA ALA A 138 -13.01 -13.92 14.75
C ALA A 138 -13.31 -13.39 13.34
N ALA A 139 -14.33 -13.97 12.69
CA ALA A 139 -14.71 -13.59 11.33
C ALA A 139 -15.20 -12.13 11.30
N ASN A 140 -14.75 -11.40 10.29
CA ASN A 140 -15.10 -9.99 10.05
C ASN A 140 -14.79 -9.05 11.24
N ALA A 141 -13.92 -9.44 12.17
CA ALA A 141 -13.48 -8.54 13.25
C ALA A 141 -12.55 -7.46 12.70
N PHE A 142 -13.13 -6.33 12.31
CA PHE A 142 -12.42 -5.17 11.79
C PHE A 142 -13.14 -3.86 12.11
N THR A 143 -12.39 -2.77 11.99
CA THR A 143 -12.93 -1.42 11.92
C THR A 143 -12.77 -0.85 10.50
N LEU A 144 -13.69 0.01 10.10
CA LEU A 144 -13.43 1.01 9.06
C LEU A 144 -13.18 2.33 9.79
N GLN A 145 -12.08 3.00 9.47
CA GLN A 145 -11.69 4.23 10.15
C GLN A 145 -11.46 5.33 9.14
N ILE A 146 -11.99 6.53 9.44
CA ILE A 146 -11.49 7.78 8.88
C ILE A 146 -10.77 8.53 10.00
N ASN A 147 -9.46 8.75 9.82
CA ASN A 147 -8.64 9.43 10.82
C ASN A 147 -8.22 10.81 10.30
N SER A 148 -8.33 11.82 11.18
CA SER A 148 -7.74 13.13 10.95
C SER A 148 -6.22 13.11 11.16
N GLN A 149 -5.52 14.15 10.70
CA GLN A 149 -4.17 14.39 11.20
C GLN A 149 -4.17 14.74 12.69
N PHE A 150 -3.00 14.72 13.35
CA PHE A 150 -2.85 15.36 14.65
C PHE A 150 -2.83 16.90 14.49
N PHE A 151 -3.54 17.63 15.36
CA PHE A 151 -3.72 19.08 15.23
C PHE A 151 -3.68 19.83 16.56
N SER A 152 -3.42 21.14 16.51
CA SER A 152 -3.58 22.01 17.68
C SER A 152 -5.07 22.22 17.96
N THR A 153 -5.47 22.14 19.23
CA THR A 153 -6.86 22.29 19.63
C THR A 153 -7.01 23.15 20.90
N PRO A 154 -8.07 23.99 21.01
CA PRO A 154 -8.41 24.66 22.26
C PRO A 154 -8.68 23.69 23.42
N ALA A 155 -9.06 22.44 23.13
CA ALA A 155 -9.32 21.42 24.15
C ALA A 155 -8.06 21.06 24.98
N CYS A 156 -6.86 21.38 24.48
CA CYS A 156 -5.61 21.25 25.23
C CYS A 156 -5.45 22.27 26.35
N ASN A 157 -6.29 23.31 26.42
CA ASN A 157 -6.31 24.31 27.50
C ASN A 157 -4.92 24.89 27.85
N GLY A 158 -4.10 25.17 26.83
CA GLY A 158 -2.75 25.74 27.00
C GLY A 158 -1.66 24.78 27.45
N VAL A 159 -1.95 23.48 27.61
CA VAL A 159 -0.92 22.48 27.93
C VAL A 159 0.10 22.39 26.80
N ALA A 160 1.38 22.61 27.12
CA ALA A 160 2.47 22.56 26.16
C ALA A 160 2.66 21.16 25.58
N GLY A 161 2.72 21.05 24.24
CA GLY A 161 2.92 19.79 23.53
C GLY A 161 1.65 18.93 23.39
N CYS A 162 0.53 19.35 23.98
CA CYS A 162 -0.75 18.69 23.77
C CYS A 162 -1.27 18.94 22.36
N ILE A 163 -1.79 17.89 21.73
CA ILE A 163 -2.42 17.94 20.40
C ILE A 163 -3.71 17.11 20.40
N GLY A 164 -4.67 17.54 19.59
CA GLY A 164 -5.94 16.85 19.35
C GLY A 164 -5.85 15.84 18.22
N TRP A 165 -6.71 14.84 18.29
CA TRP A 165 -6.94 13.87 17.23
C TRP A 165 -8.37 13.34 17.31
N GLN A 166 -8.97 13.08 16.16
CA GLN A 166 -10.34 12.57 16.05
C GLN A 166 -10.45 11.53 14.94
N GLN A 167 -11.27 10.52 15.20
CA GLN A 167 -11.56 9.42 14.30
C GLN A 167 -13.07 9.24 14.14
N PHE A 168 -13.49 8.84 12.94
CA PHE A 168 -14.85 8.39 12.65
C PHE A 168 -14.78 6.90 12.38
N ILE A 169 -15.52 6.09 13.16
CA ILE A 169 -15.29 4.65 13.25
C ILE A 169 -16.59 3.91 12.97
N TYR A 170 -16.49 2.89 12.11
CA TYR A 170 -17.34 1.71 12.16
C TYR A 170 -16.56 0.58 12.82
N SER A 171 -17.18 -0.13 13.73
CA SER A 171 -16.63 -1.35 14.34
C SER A 171 -17.62 -2.49 14.19
N GLN A 172 -17.11 -3.70 13.94
CA GLN A 172 -17.94 -4.90 13.87
C GLN A 172 -18.44 -5.33 15.26
N ASN A 173 -17.69 -5.06 16.34
CA ASN A 173 -17.99 -5.68 17.62
C ASN A 173 -17.91 -4.78 18.87
N GLN A 174 -17.35 -3.57 18.78
CA GLN A 174 -17.03 -2.74 19.96
C GLN A 174 -18.22 -2.33 20.85
N CYS A 175 -19.45 -2.38 20.33
CA CYS A 175 -20.65 -1.98 21.06
C CYS A 175 -21.54 -3.16 21.48
N GLY A 176 -20.99 -4.37 21.62
CA GLY A 176 -21.79 -5.60 21.78
C GLY A 176 -22.43 -6.08 20.47
N GLY A 177 -21.91 -5.57 19.35
CA GLY A 177 -22.38 -5.77 17.98
C GLY A 177 -21.88 -4.63 17.10
N PRO A 178 -22.25 -4.61 15.81
CA PRO A 178 -21.76 -3.60 14.88
C PRO A 178 -22.33 -2.22 15.19
N CYS A 179 -21.46 -1.21 15.14
CA CYS A 179 -21.83 0.15 15.46
C CYS A 179 -20.94 1.18 14.78
N ILE A 180 -21.40 2.43 14.79
CA ILE A 180 -20.58 3.60 14.47
C ILE A 180 -20.52 4.58 15.63
N PHE A 181 -19.39 5.28 15.75
CA PHE A 181 -19.15 6.32 16.74
C PHE A 181 -17.96 7.19 16.32
N MET A 182 -17.67 8.24 17.09
CA MET A 182 -16.47 9.04 16.98
C MET A 182 -15.59 8.86 18.21
N GLU A 183 -14.28 8.76 18.01
CA GLU A 183 -13.28 8.67 19.08
C GLU A 183 -12.42 9.94 19.09
N TYR A 184 -12.14 10.44 20.29
CA TYR A 184 -11.40 11.69 20.50
C TYR A 184 -10.19 11.45 21.38
N TRP A 185 -9.09 12.14 21.06
CA TRP A 185 -7.86 12.09 21.83
C TRP A 185 -7.29 13.48 22.09
N LEU A 186 -6.77 13.68 23.30
CA LEU A 186 -5.80 14.71 23.64
C LEU A 186 -4.48 14.02 23.95
N ILE A 187 -3.58 14.06 22.98
CA ILE A 187 -2.28 13.39 23.06
C ILE A 187 -1.31 14.30 23.82
N ASN A 188 -0.56 13.75 24.78
CA ASN A 188 0.37 14.48 25.64
C ASN A 188 -0.29 15.59 26.48
N TYR A 189 -1.53 15.39 26.94
CA TYR A 189 -2.22 16.32 27.86
C TYR A 189 -1.59 16.35 29.26
N GLY A 190 -0.96 15.25 29.69
CA GLY A 190 -0.30 15.13 30.99
C GLY A 190 -0.89 14.04 31.88
N ALA A 191 -0.53 14.06 33.16
CA ALA A 191 -0.82 12.99 34.11
C ALA A 191 -2.29 12.93 34.59
N THR A 192 -3.09 13.95 34.31
CA THR A 192 -4.50 14.02 34.73
C THR A 192 -5.34 14.63 33.62
N CYS A 193 -6.27 13.84 33.10
CA CYS A 193 -7.19 14.27 32.05
C CYS A 193 -8.11 15.41 32.47
N PRO A 194 -8.64 16.18 31.50
CA PRO A 194 -9.67 17.18 31.79
C PRO A 194 -10.89 16.53 32.45
N ALA A 195 -11.70 17.34 33.13
CA ALA A 195 -13.00 16.92 33.62
C ALA A 195 -13.92 16.47 32.46
N GLY A 196 -14.91 15.63 32.78
CA GLY A 196 -15.87 15.11 31.80
C GLY A 196 -15.60 13.64 31.45
N PRO A 197 -15.86 13.21 30.20
CA PRO A 197 -15.82 11.80 29.82
C PRO A 197 -14.40 11.27 29.56
N TRP A 198 -13.36 12.09 29.73
CA TRP A 198 -11.98 11.74 29.39
C TRP A 198 -11.42 10.63 30.27
N ILE A 199 -10.85 9.62 29.61
CA ILE A 199 -10.21 8.46 30.23
C ILE A 199 -8.69 8.59 30.07
N GLN A 200 -7.95 8.37 31.15
CA GLN A 200 -6.49 8.42 31.16
C GLN A 200 -5.87 7.26 30.37
N SER A 201 -4.91 7.55 29.51
CA SER A 201 -4.09 6.58 28.78
C SER A 201 -2.65 7.08 28.68
N GLY A 202 -1.79 6.66 29.61
CA GLY A 202 -0.44 7.20 29.76
C GLY A 202 -0.48 8.70 30.09
N ASN A 203 0.15 9.53 29.26
CA ASN A 203 0.07 11.00 29.34
C ASN A 203 -0.99 11.61 28.39
N SER A 204 -1.85 10.77 27.81
CA SER A 204 -2.89 11.16 26.87
C SER A 204 -4.27 10.88 27.46
N CYS A 205 -5.28 11.47 26.85
CA CYS A 205 -6.68 11.35 27.24
C CYS A 205 -7.50 10.95 26.04
N TRP A 206 -8.48 10.07 26.24
CA TRP A 206 -9.37 9.66 25.16
C TRP A 206 -10.80 9.43 25.66
N PHE A 207 -11.78 9.47 24.76
CA PHE A 207 -13.10 8.92 25.00
C PHE A 207 -13.86 8.69 23.69
N ASN A 208 -14.91 7.86 23.76
CA ASN A 208 -15.82 7.60 22.66
C ASN A 208 -17.13 8.37 22.80
N SER A 209 -17.67 8.86 21.68
CA SER A 209 -19.03 9.38 21.63
C SER A 209 -20.06 8.28 21.91
N ALA A 210 -21.31 8.68 22.13
CA ALA A 210 -22.42 7.73 22.03
C ALA A 210 -22.40 7.04 20.65
N SER A 211 -22.82 5.78 20.62
CA SER A 211 -22.77 4.94 19.41
C SER A 211 -24.13 4.84 18.74
N THR A 212 -24.15 4.43 17.47
CA THR A 212 -25.37 4.02 16.77
C THR A 212 -25.20 2.59 16.27
N PRO A 213 -26.14 1.66 16.57
CA PRO A 213 -26.10 0.32 16.00
C PRO A 213 -26.07 0.40 14.47
N ALA A 214 -25.29 -0.47 13.84
CA ALA A 214 -25.08 -0.48 12.40
C ALA A 214 -25.32 -1.89 11.83
N PRO A 215 -25.55 -2.01 10.51
CA PRO A 215 -25.54 -3.32 9.85
C PRO A 215 -24.17 -3.98 9.96
N ALA A 216 -24.14 -5.30 10.14
CA ALA A 216 -22.92 -6.09 10.01
C ALA A 216 -22.39 -6.04 8.57
N ILE A 217 -21.08 -5.94 8.39
CA ILE A 217 -20.41 -5.90 7.09
C ILE A 217 -19.47 -7.10 6.99
N SER A 218 -19.65 -7.93 5.96
CA SER A 218 -18.68 -8.95 5.61
C SER A 218 -17.59 -8.40 4.70
N GLY A 219 -16.45 -9.10 4.59
CA GLY A 219 -15.41 -8.76 3.62
C GLY A 219 -15.94 -8.58 2.18
N ALA A 220 -16.86 -9.43 1.75
CA ALA A 220 -17.50 -9.34 0.43
C ALA A 220 -18.36 -8.08 0.23
N GLN A 221 -18.87 -7.50 1.32
CA GLN A 221 -19.71 -6.30 1.30
C GLN A 221 -18.91 -4.99 1.41
N LEU A 222 -17.58 -5.07 1.54
CA LEU A 222 -16.72 -3.89 1.53
C LEU A 222 -16.91 -3.09 0.22
N GLN A 223 -17.02 -3.79 -0.91
CA GLN A 223 -17.46 -3.17 -2.15
C GLN A 223 -18.95 -2.81 -2.05
N GLY A 224 -19.26 -1.51 -2.08
CA GLY A 224 -20.61 -0.99 -1.82
C GLY A 224 -20.83 -0.49 -0.39
N THR A 225 -19.78 -0.45 0.42
CA THR A 225 -19.78 0.23 1.73
C THR A 225 -19.04 1.56 1.64
N THR A 226 -19.59 2.60 2.28
CA THR A 226 -18.94 3.90 2.45
C THR A 226 -19.01 4.34 3.91
N LEU A 227 -17.90 4.87 4.42
CA LEU A 227 -17.85 5.60 5.69
C LEU A 227 -17.64 7.07 5.39
N THR A 228 -18.40 7.95 6.04
CA THR A 228 -18.31 9.40 5.84
C THR A 228 -18.13 10.10 7.18
N GLY A 229 -17.06 10.88 7.32
CA GLY A 229 -16.85 11.80 8.44
C GLY A 229 -17.10 13.23 7.99
N THR A 230 -17.89 13.99 8.75
CA THR A 230 -18.11 15.42 8.52
C THR A 230 -17.77 16.20 9.78
N ALA A 231 -17.06 17.31 9.63
CA ALA A 231 -16.78 18.26 10.69
C ALA A 231 -17.31 19.64 10.32
N SER A 232 -18.08 20.25 11.22
CA SER A 232 -18.64 21.60 11.04
C SER A 232 -18.46 22.40 12.32
N ALA A 233 -18.62 23.73 12.30
CA ALA A 233 -18.43 24.57 13.48
C ALA A 233 -19.38 24.25 14.68
N THR A 234 -20.34 23.33 14.52
CA THR A 234 -21.30 22.98 15.58
C THR A 234 -21.42 21.49 15.85
N THR A 235 -21.24 20.66 14.83
CA THR A 235 -21.59 19.24 14.87
C THR A 235 -20.67 18.45 13.97
N ASP A 236 -20.11 17.38 14.53
CA ASP A 236 -19.42 16.34 13.79
C ASP A 236 -20.36 15.16 13.59
N THR A 237 -20.24 14.52 12.43
CA THR A 237 -21.14 13.43 12.03
C THR A 237 -20.34 12.29 11.41
N VAL A 238 -20.63 11.06 11.83
CA VAL A 238 -20.23 9.83 11.13
C VAL A 238 -21.45 9.21 10.46
N VAL A 239 -21.33 8.84 9.19
CA VAL A 239 -22.36 8.11 8.44
C VAL A 239 -21.77 6.85 7.83
N LEU A 240 -22.40 5.70 8.09
CA LEU A 240 -22.17 4.46 7.36
C LEU A 240 -23.28 4.24 6.34
N THR A 241 -22.91 3.86 5.14
CA THR A 241 -23.83 3.34 4.13
C THR A 241 -23.28 2.01 3.63
N SER A 242 -24.08 0.94 3.71
CA SER A 242 -23.68 -0.42 3.33
C SER A 242 -24.82 -1.12 2.57
N PRO A 243 -24.59 -2.30 1.95
CA PRO A 243 -25.67 -3.10 1.36
C PRO A 243 -26.77 -3.47 2.38
N GLY A 244 -26.41 -3.58 3.65
CA GLY A 244 -27.33 -3.92 4.76
C GLY A 244 -28.11 -2.74 5.33
N GLY A 245 -27.82 -1.49 4.94
CA GLY A 245 -28.49 -0.29 5.43
C GLY A 245 -27.54 0.86 5.77
N THR A 246 -28.11 1.89 6.41
CA THR A 246 -27.40 3.12 6.79
C THR A 246 -27.52 3.40 8.27
N ALA A 247 -26.48 4.00 8.85
CA ALA A 247 -26.46 4.47 10.23
C ALA A 247 -25.75 5.82 10.31
N THR A 248 -26.15 6.69 11.23
CA THR A 248 -25.48 7.96 11.52
C THR A 248 -25.41 8.24 13.02
N ALA A 249 -24.28 8.77 13.46
CA ALA A 249 -24.08 9.29 14.82
C ALA A 249 -23.54 10.73 14.75
N THR A 250 -23.89 11.56 15.74
CA THR A 250 -23.48 12.97 15.81
C THR A 250 -22.89 13.31 17.17
N ALA A 251 -21.99 14.28 17.19
CA ALA A 251 -21.35 14.81 18.39
C ALA A 251 -21.04 16.30 18.21
N ALA A 252 -20.71 17.00 19.30
CA ALA A 252 -20.34 18.40 19.22
C ALA A 252 -18.92 18.57 18.66
N ASP A 253 -18.73 19.44 17.67
CA ASP A 253 -17.38 19.79 17.15
C ASP A 253 -16.50 20.37 18.25
N SER A 254 -17.07 21.07 19.24
CA SER A 254 -16.34 21.68 20.35
C SER A 254 -15.57 20.70 21.24
N VAL A 255 -15.70 19.39 21.05
CA VAL A 255 -14.92 18.38 21.77
C VAL A 255 -13.42 18.52 21.49
N VAL A 256 -13.05 18.71 20.22
CA VAL A 256 -11.65 18.96 19.79
C VAL A 256 -11.53 20.02 18.69
N SER A 257 -12.62 20.56 18.16
CA SER A 257 -12.67 21.61 17.13
C SER A 257 -12.00 21.23 15.82
N LEU A 258 -12.28 20.02 15.33
CA LEU A 258 -11.68 19.46 14.11
C LEU A 258 -11.98 20.33 12.88
N SER A 259 -13.18 20.92 12.77
CA SER A 259 -13.61 21.71 11.61
C SER A 259 -12.66 22.86 11.25
N GLN A 260 -11.91 23.39 12.22
CA GLN A 260 -10.95 24.47 12.01
C GLN A 260 -9.56 23.98 11.57
N GLN A 261 -9.30 22.68 11.69
CA GLN A 261 -7.95 22.13 11.57
C GLN A 261 -7.82 21.10 10.45
N TRP A 262 -8.86 20.31 10.16
CA TRP A 262 -8.81 19.13 9.30
C TRP A 262 -8.26 19.42 7.89
N ASN A 263 -7.12 18.82 7.54
CA ASN A 263 -6.52 19.01 6.22
C ASN A 263 -5.98 17.71 5.60
N THR A 264 -5.96 16.63 6.38
CA THR A 264 -5.51 15.31 5.93
C THR A 264 -6.48 14.27 6.46
N ALA A 265 -6.89 13.34 5.59
CA ALA A 265 -7.77 12.24 5.95
C ALA A 265 -7.14 10.91 5.53
N GLU A 266 -6.96 10.01 6.50
CA GLU A 266 -6.66 8.59 6.29
C GLU A 266 -7.98 7.84 6.20
N PHE A 267 -8.09 6.88 5.29
CA PHE A 267 -9.18 5.90 5.30
C PHE A 267 -8.63 4.51 5.06
N GLY A 268 -9.08 3.55 5.87
CA GLY A 268 -8.68 2.17 5.72
C GLY A 268 -9.55 1.21 6.53
N ILE A 269 -9.16 -0.06 6.43
CA ILE A 269 -9.71 -1.18 7.18
C ILE A 269 -8.62 -1.74 8.09
N PHE A 270 -8.91 -1.81 9.38
CA PHE A 270 -7.93 -2.14 10.41
C PHE A 270 -8.51 -3.12 11.42
N GLY A 271 -7.69 -3.59 12.37
CA GLY A 271 -8.17 -4.40 13.49
C GLY A 271 -9.33 -3.75 14.25
N ASP A 272 -10.11 -4.55 14.95
CA ASP A 272 -11.38 -4.10 15.54
C ASP A 272 -11.25 -3.33 16.87
N CYS A 273 -10.02 -2.99 17.28
CA CYS A 273 -9.64 -1.99 18.31
C CYS A 273 -8.18 -2.21 18.73
N CYS A 274 -7.71 -1.43 19.69
CA CYS A 274 -6.69 -1.86 20.64
C CYS A 274 -5.35 -2.21 19.99
N SER A 275 -5.00 -1.52 18.89
CA SER A 275 -3.79 -1.81 18.10
C SER A 275 -3.77 -3.21 17.45
N SER A 276 -4.94 -3.86 17.32
CA SER A 276 -5.03 -5.19 16.70
C SER A 276 -4.83 -5.13 15.18
N GLN A 277 -4.51 -6.29 14.60
CA GLN A 277 -4.39 -6.47 13.16
C GLN A 277 -5.60 -7.23 12.62
N VAL A 278 -6.18 -6.76 11.51
CA VAL A 278 -7.09 -7.54 10.68
C VAL A 278 -6.32 -8.26 9.57
N ASN A 279 -6.69 -9.51 9.30
CA ASN A 279 -6.07 -10.37 8.30
C ASN A 279 -7.03 -10.64 7.14
N PHE A 280 -6.54 -10.40 5.93
CA PHE A 280 -7.16 -10.78 4.68
C PHE A 280 -6.60 -12.13 4.20
N GLY A 281 -7.49 -12.93 3.60
CA GLY A 281 -7.10 -14.15 2.89
C GLY A 281 -6.08 -13.90 1.78
N ALA A 282 -5.32 -14.93 1.41
CA ALA A 282 -4.31 -14.84 0.36
C ALA A 282 -4.93 -14.44 -1.00
N GLY A 283 -4.21 -13.61 -1.77
CA GLY A 283 -4.67 -13.12 -3.08
C GLY A 283 -5.69 -11.97 -3.01
N THR A 284 -5.98 -11.45 -1.81
CA THR A 284 -6.86 -10.30 -1.64
C THR A 284 -6.22 -9.04 -2.21
N THR A 285 -6.99 -8.23 -2.93
CA THR A 285 -6.65 -6.89 -3.35
C THR A 285 -7.83 -5.96 -3.10
N LEU A 286 -7.59 -4.84 -2.44
CA LEU A 286 -8.53 -3.76 -2.22
C LEU A 286 -8.09 -2.54 -3.02
N VAL A 287 -9.02 -1.86 -3.70
CA VAL A 287 -8.79 -0.53 -4.25
C VAL A 287 -9.56 0.47 -3.40
N ALA A 288 -8.88 1.09 -2.45
CA ALA A 288 -9.46 2.05 -1.53
C ALA A 288 -9.49 3.45 -2.15
N ARG A 289 -10.53 4.21 -1.81
CA ARG A 289 -10.75 5.59 -2.24
C ARG A 289 -11.01 6.46 -1.03
N THR A 290 -10.23 7.53 -0.91
CA THR A 290 -10.46 8.61 0.07
C THR A 290 -10.81 9.88 -0.68
N ARG A 291 -12.10 10.24 -0.69
CA ARG A 291 -12.57 11.50 -1.24
C ARG A 291 -12.64 12.56 -0.15
N VAL A 292 -12.17 13.77 -0.45
CA VAL A 292 -12.21 14.91 0.47
C VAL A 292 -13.02 16.05 -0.15
N ILE A 293 -13.78 16.74 0.67
CA ILE A 293 -14.58 17.90 0.30
C ILE A 293 -14.15 19.06 1.19
N ASN A 294 -13.78 20.17 0.59
CA ASN A 294 -13.37 21.41 1.25
C ASN A 294 -13.83 22.66 0.49
N GLY A 295 -14.82 22.50 -0.41
CA GLY A 295 -15.28 23.59 -1.30
C GLY A 295 -14.39 23.85 -2.52
N ASN A 296 -13.29 23.09 -2.70
CA ASN A 296 -12.43 23.14 -3.89
C ASN A 296 -12.54 21.82 -4.71
N THR A 297 -12.14 21.87 -5.98
CA THR A 297 -12.04 20.74 -6.91
C THR A 297 -10.60 20.27 -7.16
N SER A 298 -9.58 20.97 -6.63
CA SER A 298 -8.18 20.55 -6.74
C SER A 298 -7.95 19.16 -6.13
N ALA A 299 -7.26 18.29 -6.86
CA ALA A 299 -6.90 16.95 -6.39
C ALA A 299 -6.10 17.01 -5.07
N PRO A 300 -6.34 16.09 -4.12
CA PRO A 300 -5.55 16.05 -2.89
C PRO A 300 -4.17 15.50 -3.22
N ALA A 301 -3.15 15.93 -2.47
CA ALA A 301 -1.89 15.23 -2.46
C ALA A 301 -2.07 13.89 -1.71
N CYS A 302 -1.45 12.84 -2.22
CA CYS A 302 -1.16 11.66 -1.42
C CYS A 302 -0.03 11.99 -0.44
N VAL A 303 -0.18 11.61 0.82
CA VAL A 303 0.91 11.61 1.81
C VAL A 303 1.02 10.24 2.49
N ALA A 304 2.25 9.76 2.64
CA ALA A 304 2.61 8.46 3.22
C ALA A 304 2.59 8.50 4.75
N GLN A 305 1.41 8.75 5.29
CA GLN A 305 1.17 8.91 6.71
C GLN A 305 -0.10 8.16 7.09
N GLY A 306 0.00 7.40 8.18
CA GLY A 306 -1.15 6.86 8.90
C GLY A 306 -1.20 7.39 10.32
N PHE A 307 -2.36 7.34 10.94
CA PHE A 307 -2.62 7.93 12.26
C PHE A 307 -3.15 6.92 13.27
N THR A 308 -3.73 5.81 12.83
CA THR A 308 -4.16 4.71 13.71
C THR A 308 -3.02 3.76 14.08
N ALA A 309 -3.06 3.16 15.27
CA ALA A 309 -2.19 2.05 15.69
C ALA A 309 -2.67 0.67 15.21
N GLU A 310 -3.95 0.51 14.85
CA GLU A 310 -4.42 -0.73 14.26
C GLU A 310 -3.80 -0.96 12.89
N THR A 311 -3.76 -2.23 12.46
CA THR A 311 -3.09 -2.61 11.22
C THR A 311 -3.89 -3.60 10.37
N ASN A 312 -3.42 -3.83 9.14
CA ASN A 312 -3.81 -4.98 8.33
C ASN A 312 -2.60 -5.61 7.59
N ASN A 313 -2.79 -6.82 7.08
CA ASN A 313 -1.74 -7.62 6.42
C ASN A 313 -1.58 -7.36 4.89
N LEU A 314 -2.10 -6.24 4.37
CA LEU A 314 -1.94 -5.87 2.95
C LEU A 314 -0.62 -5.12 2.70
N SER A 315 -0.28 -4.92 1.43
CA SER A 315 0.87 -4.13 0.97
C SER A 315 0.44 -3.21 -0.17
N PHE A 316 0.97 -1.98 -0.23
CA PHE A 316 0.58 -0.99 -1.24
C PHE A 316 1.04 -1.35 -2.67
N GLY A 317 0.26 -0.92 -3.66
CA GLY A 317 0.64 -0.95 -5.06
C GLY A 317 1.66 0.14 -5.42
N PRO A 318 2.54 -0.09 -6.42
CA PRO A 318 3.61 0.83 -6.78
C PRO A 318 3.15 2.07 -7.54
N SER A 319 1.96 2.03 -8.14
CA SER A 319 1.48 3.12 -8.99
C SER A 319 1.07 4.32 -8.15
N PRO A 320 1.39 5.55 -8.60
CA PRO A 320 0.87 6.73 -7.94
C PRO A 320 -0.66 6.72 -7.92
N PRO A 321 -1.30 7.15 -6.82
CA PRO A 321 -2.74 7.31 -6.77
C PRO A 321 -3.25 8.17 -7.91
N ALA A 322 -4.24 7.67 -8.63
CA ALA A 322 -4.95 8.48 -9.60
C ALA A 322 -5.86 9.48 -8.86
N ALA A 323 -5.78 10.74 -9.24
CA ALA A 323 -6.87 11.67 -8.98
C ALA A 323 -8.05 11.30 -9.89
N SER A 324 -9.28 11.22 -9.35
CA SER A 324 -10.45 10.95 -10.18
C SER A 324 -11.63 11.85 -9.85
N ALA A 325 -12.61 11.86 -10.75
CA ALA A 325 -13.97 12.32 -10.48
C ALA A 325 -14.85 11.14 -9.97
N PRO A 326 -15.98 11.40 -9.27
CA PRO A 326 -16.44 12.73 -8.84
C PRO A 326 -15.82 13.20 -7.52
N GLY A 327 -15.19 14.40 -7.56
CA GLY A 327 -14.58 15.11 -6.43
C GLY A 327 -13.12 14.71 -6.16
N PRO A 328 -12.28 15.59 -5.59
CA PRO A 328 -10.87 15.31 -5.40
C PRO A 328 -10.68 14.14 -4.42
N ALA A 329 -10.03 13.08 -4.92
CA ALA A 329 -9.82 11.84 -4.17
C ALA A 329 -8.41 11.28 -4.39
N VAL A 330 -7.93 10.52 -3.41
CA VAL A 330 -6.75 9.64 -3.53
C VAL A 330 -7.27 8.20 -3.62
N ILE A 331 -6.81 7.46 -4.62
CA ILE A 331 -7.19 6.06 -4.87
C ILE A 331 -5.92 5.19 -4.84
N PHE A 332 -5.89 4.14 -4.03
CA PHE A 332 -4.74 3.26 -3.95
C PHE A 332 -5.14 1.79 -3.87
N ALA A 333 -4.30 0.92 -4.42
CA ALA A 333 -4.45 -0.52 -4.29
C ALA A 333 -3.61 -1.04 -3.11
N ALA A 334 -4.15 -2.00 -2.36
CA ALA A 334 -3.42 -2.75 -1.34
C ALA A 334 -3.73 -4.26 -1.48
N SER A 335 -2.70 -5.11 -1.42
CA SER A 335 -2.82 -6.56 -1.71
C SER A 335 -2.14 -7.44 -0.67
N SER A 336 -2.74 -8.61 -0.37
CA SER A 336 -2.17 -9.65 0.50
C SER A 336 -1.20 -10.59 -0.24
N ALA A 337 -1.14 -10.52 -1.58
CA ALA A 337 -0.16 -11.26 -2.37
C ALA A 337 1.28 -10.71 -2.20
N GLY A 338 1.46 -9.66 -1.40
CA GLY A 338 2.69 -8.89 -1.28
C GLY A 338 2.77 -7.78 -2.33
N GLY A 339 3.81 -6.96 -2.22
CA GLY A 339 4.00 -5.81 -3.10
C GLY A 339 5.24 -4.99 -2.72
N SER A 340 5.46 -3.89 -3.45
CA SER A 340 6.46 -2.89 -3.07
C SER A 340 6.06 -2.26 -1.72
N PRO A 341 6.98 -1.94 -0.80
CA PRO A 341 6.67 -1.31 0.49
C PRO A 341 6.47 0.21 0.33
N SER A 342 6.14 0.66 -0.89
CA SER A 342 6.20 2.05 -1.27
C SER A 342 4.82 2.69 -1.23
N ASN A 343 4.85 3.90 -0.70
CA ASN A 343 3.74 4.76 -0.39
C ASN A 343 3.70 5.83 -1.50
N CYS A 344 2.53 6.41 -1.79
CA CYS A 344 2.22 7.46 -2.79
C CYS A 344 2.75 7.40 -4.23
N ALA A 345 3.91 6.84 -4.54
CA ALA A 345 4.44 6.55 -5.88
C ALA A 345 5.72 5.72 -5.71
N ALA A 346 5.96 4.76 -6.61
CA ALA A 346 7.17 3.94 -6.60
C ALA A 346 7.90 3.95 -7.95
N ALA A 347 9.21 3.77 -7.89
CA ALA A 347 10.08 3.55 -9.04
C ALA A 347 11.09 2.44 -8.72
N THR A 348 11.65 1.80 -9.73
CA THR A 348 12.50 0.61 -9.53
C THR A 348 13.75 0.62 -10.39
N THR A 349 14.82 -0.01 -9.88
CA THR A 349 15.94 -0.53 -10.67
C THR A 349 16.10 -2.01 -10.33
N ILE A 350 15.84 -2.87 -11.31
CA ILE A 350 15.73 -4.32 -11.13
C ILE A 350 16.76 -5.02 -12.00
N GLY A 351 17.33 -6.10 -11.48
CA GLY A 351 18.11 -7.03 -12.28
C GLY A 351 19.40 -6.44 -12.80
N ASP A 352 19.62 -6.64 -14.09
CA ASP A 352 20.68 -6.03 -14.88
C ASP A 352 20.37 -4.55 -15.22
N THR A 353 19.82 -3.80 -14.27
CA THR A 353 19.55 -2.35 -14.37
C THR A 353 18.45 -1.93 -15.35
N HIS A 354 17.36 -2.69 -15.36
CA HIS A 354 16.07 -2.23 -15.87
C HIS A 354 15.48 -1.17 -14.94
N LEU A 355 15.32 0.08 -15.42
CA LEU A 355 14.78 1.18 -14.65
C LEU A 355 13.33 1.46 -15.03
N THR A 356 12.47 1.58 -14.02
CA THR A 356 11.09 2.08 -14.16
C THR A 356 10.94 3.35 -13.36
N THR A 357 10.66 4.47 -14.03
CA THR A 357 10.43 5.79 -13.39
C THR A 357 9.11 5.86 -12.62
N PHE A 358 8.94 6.89 -11.77
CA PHE A 358 7.70 7.08 -10.99
C PHE A 358 6.41 7.22 -11.83
N GLY A 359 6.54 7.70 -13.07
CA GLY A 359 5.46 7.79 -14.05
C GLY A 359 5.26 6.53 -14.90
N GLY A 360 6.11 5.50 -14.74
CA GLY A 360 5.95 4.21 -15.42
C GLY A 360 6.70 4.06 -16.76
N LEU A 361 7.70 4.91 -17.04
CA LEU A 361 8.63 4.68 -18.16
C LEU A 361 9.65 3.59 -17.80
N LEU A 362 9.66 2.50 -18.57
CA LEU A 362 10.67 1.45 -18.50
C LEU A 362 11.78 1.72 -19.52
N TYR A 363 13.05 1.67 -19.09
CA TYR A 363 14.22 1.78 -19.95
C TYR A 363 15.44 1.10 -19.33
N ASP A 364 16.38 0.67 -20.17
CA ASP A 364 17.61 -0.01 -19.74
C ASP A 364 18.75 1.00 -19.55
N PHE A 365 19.41 0.96 -18.38
CA PHE A 365 20.49 1.88 -18.03
C PHE A 365 21.78 1.10 -17.67
N GLN A 366 22.46 0.60 -18.69
CA GLN A 366 23.60 -0.30 -18.58
C GLN A 366 24.97 0.39 -18.37
N ALA A 367 25.01 1.57 -17.73
CA ALA A 367 26.26 2.27 -17.44
C ALA A 367 26.84 1.84 -16.08
N ALA A 368 28.15 1.67 -15.96
CA ALA A 368 28.77 1.37 -14.66
C ALA A 368 29.17 2.66 -13.93
N GLY A 369 28.97 2.66 -12.61
CA GLY A 369 29.42 3.65 -11.64
C GLY A 369 28.43 3.90 -10.51
N ASP A 370 28.70 4.95 -9.72
CA ASP A 370 27.77 5.39 -8.67
C ASP A 370 26.83 6.44 -9.25
N PHE A 371 25.52 6.21 -9.15
CA PHE A 371 24.50 7.08 -9.74
C PHE A 371 23.45 7.51 -8.73
N LEU A 372 22.91 8.72 -8.91
CA LEU A 372 21.75 9.19 -8.17
C LEU A 372 20.47 8.61 -8.79
N LEU A 373 19.81 7.71 -8.09
CA LEU A 373 18.52 7.16 -8.52
C LEU A 373 17.39 8.17 -8.32
N ALA A 374 17.30 8.74 -7.12
CA ALA A 374 16.23 9.65 -6.75
C ALA A 374 16.68 10.60 -5.64
N GLU A 375 16.28 11.86 -5.69
CA GLU A 375 16.40 12.83 -4.60
C GLU A 375 15.13 13.69 -4.57
N THR A 376 14.49 13.76 -3.40
CA THR A 376 13.26 14.57 -3.18
C THR A 376 13.57 15.85 -2.40
N GLY A 377 14.77 15.97 -1.84
CA GLY A 377 15.20 17.13 -1.06
C GLY A 377 16.47 16.88 -0.24
N PRO A 378 16.78 17.78 0.71
CA PRO A 378 17.99 17.65 1.53
C PRO A 378 17.96 16.41 2.43
N ASP A 379 16.78 15.92 2.80
CA ASP A 379 16.61 14.83 3.76
C ASP A 379 16.47 13.45 3.12
N PHE A 380 16.31 13.36 1.80
CA PHE A 380 16.15 12.07 1.13
C PHE A 380 16.81 12.01 -0.25
N ALA A 381 17.77 11.09 -0.40
CA ALA A 381 18.45 10.78 -1.65
C ALA A 381 18.87 9.31 -1.68
N VAL A 382 18.79 8.68 -2.84
CA VAL A 382 19.15 7.28 -3.07
C VAL A 382 20.21 7.20 -4.15
N GLN A 383 21.29 6.47 -3.86
CA GLN A 383 22.38 6.20 -4.80
C GLN A 383 22.55 4.69 -4.95
N THR A 384 22.87 4.23 -6.15
CA THR A 384 23.29 2.84 -6.39
C THR A 384 24.65 2.78 -7.05
N ARG A 385 25.37 1.68 -6.76
CA ARG A 385 26.60 1.30 -7.45
C ARG A 385 26.27 0.26 -8.51
N GLN A 386 26.35 0.64 -9.76
CA GLN A 386 26.18 -0.24 -10.92
C GLN A 386 27.56 -0.71 -11.40
N VAL A 387 27.71 -2.01 -11.62
CA VAL A 387 28.99 -2.66 -11.96
C VAL A 387 28.82 -3.50 -13.22
N SER A 388 29.78 -3.44 -14.14
CA SER A 388 29.71 -4.16 -15.41
C SER A 388 29.77 -5.68 -15.21
N GLY A 389 29.04 -6.40 -16.05
CA GLY A 389 29.13 -7.85 -16.21
C GLY A 389 30.34 -8.31 -17.04
N ALA A 390 31.24 -7.41 -17.42
CA ALA A 390 32.45 -7.74 -18.19
C ALA A 390 33.33 -8.79 -17.47
N PRO A 391 34.02 -9.68 -18.22
CA PRO A 391 34.01 -9.76 -19.69
C PRO A 391 32.82 -10.53 -20.28
N SER A 392 32.03 -11.25 -19.47
CA SER A 392 30.95 -12.12 -19.96
C SER A 392 29.77 -11.34 -20.56
N TRP A 393 29.41 -10.24 -19.92
CA TRP A 393 28.29 -9.37 -20.32
C TRP A 393 28.72 -7.89 -20.28
N PRO A 394 29.58 -7.44 -21.22
CA PRO A 394 30.19 -6.11 -21.16
C PRO A 394 29.22 -4.95 -21.44
N ASN A 395 28.03 -5.25 -21.98
CA ASN A 395 26.97 -4.26 -22.25
C ASN A 395 25.83 -4.36 -21.23
N ALA A 396 26.03 -5.06 -20.11
CA ALA A 396 25.06 -5.15 -19.02
C ALA A 396 25.72 -4.80 -17.69
N THR A 397 24.94 -4.27 -16.75
CA THR A 397 25.39 -3.89 -15.41
C THR A 397 24.40 -4.34 -14.36
N VAL A 398 24.87 -4.58 -13.14
CA VAL A 398 23.99 -4.91 -11.99
C VAL A 398 24.27 -3.97 -10.83
N ASN A 399 23.24 -3.71 -10.01
CA ASN A 399 23.42 -2.98 -8.76
C ASN A 399 24.15 -3.87 -7.73
N LYS A 400 25.31 -3.41 -7.21
CA LYS A 400 26.10 -4.11 -6.17
C LYS A 400 26.04 -3.48 -4.79
N ALA A 401 25.53 -2.25 -4.70
CA ALA A 401 25.30 -1.55 -3.44
C ALA A 401 24.22 -0.49 -3.62
N VAL A 402 23.52 -0.18 -2.55
CA VAL A 402 22.57 0.94 -2.46
C VAL A 402 22.85 1.73 -1.19
N ALA A 403 22.78 3.05 -1.28
CA ALA A 403 22.88 3.94 -0.15
C ALA A 403 21.74 4.96 -0.17
N VAL A 404 21.22 5.27 1.00
CA VAL A 404 20.11 6.22 1.19
C VAL A 404 20.44 7.20 2.30
N ARG A 405 20.18 8.47 2.04
CA ARG A 405 20.04 9.51 3.06
C ARG A 405 18.58 9.50 3.50
N ALA A 406 18.33 9.32 4.80
CA ALA A 406 17.00 9.28 5.39
C ALA A 406 16.99 10.20 6.62
N GLY A 407 16.51 11.42 6.41
CA GLY A 407 16.69 12.52 7.35
C GLY A 407 18.18 12.82 7.54
N LYS A 408 18.63 12.79 8.79
CA LYS A 408 20.03 13.04 9.17
C LYS A 408 20.93 11.82 9.03
N SER A 409 20.36 10.64 8.76
CA SER A 409 21.11 9.39 8.73
C SER A 409 21.44 8.96 7.31
N ARG A 410 22.60 8.33 7.12
CA ARG A 410 23.01 7.67 5.89
C ARG A 410 23.09 6.17 6.14
N VAL A 411 22.39 5.39 5.33
CA VAL A 411 22.39 3.93 5.38
C VAL A 411 22.93 3.40 4.07
N ALA A 412 23.91 2.50 4.11
CA ALA A 412 24.42 1.79 2.95
C ALA A 412 24.25 0.27 3.14
N ILE A 413 23.78 -0.40 2.10
CA ILE A 413 23.60 -1.85 2.01
C ILE A 413 24.54 -2.34 0.92
N CYS A 414 25.52 -3.16 1.33
CA CYS A 414 26.62 -3.59 0.49
C CYS A 414 26.53 -5.10 0.22
N LEU A 415 26.82 -5.55 -1.00
CA LEU A 415 26.90 -6.99 -1.31
C LEU A 415 28.26 -7.61 -0.96
N ALA A 416 29.36 -6.86 -1.05
CA ALA A 416 30.70 -7.43 -0.96
C ALA A 416 31.65 -6.57 -0.09
N PRO A 417 32.07 -7.07 1.11
CA PRO A 417 31.36 -8.09 1.88
C PRO A 417 29.93 -7.65 2.28
N PRO A 418 28.99 -8.59 2.48
CA PRO A 418 27.62 -8.28 2.90
C PRO A 418 27.60 -7.53 4.23
N ARG A 419 27.07 -6.29 4.23
CA ARG A 419 26.93 -5.50 5.47
C ARG A 419 25.97 -4.33 5.31
N VAL A 420 25.40 -3.93 6.43
CA VAL A 420 24.70 -2.65 6.59
C VAL A 420 25.64 -1.67 7.29
N VAL A 421 25.78 -0.46 6.75
CA VAL A 421 26.56 0.62 7.33
C VAL A 421 25.62 1.79 7.62
N ILE A 422 25.59 2.25 8.87
CA ILE A 422 24.81 3.41 9.31
C ILE A 422 25.78 4.50 9.77
N ASN A 423 25.70 5.67 9.14
CA ASN A 423 26.55 6.83 9.46
C ASN A 423 28.06 6.49 9.47
N GLY A 424 28.50 5.68 8.48
CA GLY A 424 29.89 5.26 8.32
C GLY A 424 30.35 4.11 9.22
N ARG A 425 29.48 3.60 10.10
CA ARG A 425 29.80 2.47 10.99
C ARG A 425 28.98 1.24 10.63
N GLN A 426 29.60 0.07 10.61
CA GLN A 426 28.88 -1.18 10.39
C GLN A 426 27.85 -1.39 11.52
N ALA A 427 26.62 -1.70 11.15
CA ALA A 427 25.52 -1.93 12.07
C ALA A 427 25.15 -3.42 12.09
N ARG A 428 24.80 -3.93 13.28
CA ARG A 428 24.15 -5.23 13.44
C ARG A 428 22.64 -5.00 13.49
N MET A 429 21.92 -5.69 12.63
CA MET A 429 20.47 -5.56 12.52
C MET A 429 19.79 -6.73 13.22
N VAL A 430 18.66 -6.45 13.88
CA VAL A 430 17.79 -7.50 14.42
C VAL A 430 16.69 -7.76 13.39
N GLU A 431 16.58 -8.99 12.94
CA GLU A 431 15.58 -9.39 11.95
C GLU A 431 14.15 -9.14 12.46
N LYS A 432 13.27 -8.70 11.56
CA LYS A 432 11.86 -8.35 11.79
C LYS A 432 11.66 -7.29 12.88
N ARG A 433 12.70 -6.54 13.24
CA ARG A 433 12.63 -5.44 14.21
C ARG A 433 13.12 -4.13 13.61
N ALA A 434 12.23 -3.15 13.52
CA ALA A 434 12.58 -1.83 13.06
C ALA A 434 13.52 -1.13 14.05
N THR A 435 14.58 -0.55 13.53
CA THR A 435 15.57 0.24 14.26
C THR A 435 15.39 1.70 13.89
N LEU A 436 15.15 2.57 14.89
CA LEU A 436 15.03 4.00 14.69
C LEU A 436 16.39 4.62 14.35
N LEU A 437 16.37 5.56 13.40
CA LEU A 437 17.54 6.30 12.94
C LEU A 437 17.48 7.75 13.47
N PRO A 438 18.63 8.35 13.81
CA PRO A 438 18.70 9.78 14.08
C PRO A 438 18.06 10.62 12.98
N GLY A 439 17.22 11.58 13.37
CA GLY A 439 16.48 12.44 12.42
C GLY A 439 15.13 11.88 11.95
N GLY A 440 14.59 10.86 12.64
CA GLY A 440 13.20 10.40 12.42
C GLY A 440 13.02 9.36 11.33
N GLY A 441 14.11 8.82 10.77
CA GLY A 441 14.07 7.67 9.88
C GLY A 441 14.05 6.34 10.63
N GLN A 442 13.96 5.23 9.91
CA GLN A 442 14.09 3.88 10.45
C GLN A 442 14.62 2.91 9.40
N ILE A 443 15.15 1.77 9.85
CA ILE A 443 15.50 0.62 9.01
C ILE A 443 14.89 -0.65 9.59
N LEU A 444 14.32 -1.50 8.73
CA LEU A 444 13.82 -2.83 9.04
C LEU A 444 14.50 -3.84 8.11
N VAL A 445 14.89 -4.98 8.66
CA VAL A 445 15.50 -6.09 7.92
C VAL A 445 14.65 -7.34 8.11
N ASP A 446 14.32 -8.02 7.01
CA ASP A 446 13.58 -9.29 7.00
C ASP A 446 14.22 -10.22 5.97
N GLY A 447 14.97 -11.23 6.43
CA GLY A 447 15.83 -12.05 5.57
C GLY A 447 16.75 -11.22 4.67
N ASN A 448 16.53 -11.29 3.36
CA ASN A 448 17.30 -10.57 2.35
C ASN A 448 16.68 -9.22 1.94
N VAL A 449 15.60 -8.78 2.60
CA VAL A 449 14.89 -7.54 2.33
C VAL A 449 15.28 -6.49 3.36
N TYR A 450 15.66 -5.30 2.88
CA TYR A 450 16.02 -4.15 3.69
C TYR A 450 15.09 -3.00 3.34
N ILE A 451 14.41 -2.45 4.33
CA ILE A 451 13.50 -1.32 4.15
C ILE A 451 14.01 -0.16 4.99
N VAL A 452 14.33 0.95 4.33
CA VAL A 452 14.75 2.19 5.00
C VAL A 452 13.71 3.26 4.70
N ARG A 453 13.21 3.93 5.73
CA ARG A 453 12.20 4.98 5.62
C ARG A 453 12.72 6.27 6.23
N GLY A 454 12.57 7.37 5.51
CA GLY A 454 12.83 8.72 5.97
C GLY A 454 11.65 9.31 6.76
N PRO A 455 11.86 10.45 7.44
CA PRO A 455 10.82 11.10 8.25
C PRO A 455 9.62 11.60 7.44
N SER A 456 9.82 11.94 6.16
CA SER A 456 8.79 12.35 5.19
C SER A 456 7.93 11.20 4.66
N GLY A 457 8.28 9.95 4.97
CA GLY A 457 7.66 8.76 4.38
C GLY A 457 8.31 8.26 3.09
N ASP A 458 9.26 9.03 2.52
CA ASP A 458 10.13 8.56 1.44
C ASP A 458 10.90 7.30 1.90
N SER A 459 11.07 6.31 1.03
CA SER A 459 11.64 5.02 1.43
C SER A 459 12.38 4.30 0.32
N ILE A 460 13.17 3.29 0.71
CA ILE A 460 13.68 2.27 -0.20
C ILE A 460 13.31 0.87 0.28
N ARG A 461 13.11 -0.04 -0.67
CA ARG A 461 13.26 -1.49 -0.49
C ARG A 461 14.47 -1.95 -1.27
N ALA A 462 15.39 -2.62 -0.61
CA ALA A 462 16.48 -3.32 -1.27
C ALA A 462 16.30 -4.82 -1.06
N VAL A 463 16.30 -5.60 -2.14
CA VAL A 463 16.32 -7.07 -2.08
C VAL A 463 17.71 -7.54 -2.47
N ASN A 464 18.40 -8.16 -1.54
CA ASN A 464 19.72 -8.74 -1.77
C ASN A 464 19.56 -10.13 -2.40
N ASN A 465 19.90 -10.26 -3.68
CA ASN A 465 19.86 -11.51 -4.45
C ASN A 465 21.24 -12.19 -4.48
N THR A 466 22.09 -11.95 -3.48
CA THR A 466 23.48 -12.43 -3.34
C THR A 466 24.45 -11.81 -4.34
N SER A 467 24.14 -11.86 -5.64
CA SER A 467 25.00 -11.33 -6.71
C SER A 467 24.58 -9.95 -7.20
N TYR A 468 23.36 -9.49 -6.90
CA TYR A 468 22.85 -8.15 -7.26
C TYR A 468 21.82 -7.67 -6.24
N ILE A 469 21.46 -6.39 -6.29
CA ILE A 469 20.41 -5.79 -5.45
C ILE A 469 19.31 -5.23 -6.35
N ASP A 470 18.08 -5.67 -6.14
CA ASP A 470 16.91 -4.96 -6.66
C ASP A 470 16.55 -3.82 -5.72
N VAL A 471 16.32 -2.62 -6.27
CA VAL A 471 15.94 -1.45 -5.48
C VAL A 471 14.60 -0.90 -5.94
N SER A 472 13.67 -0.77 -5.01
CA SER A 472 12.46 0.04 -5.18
C SER A 472 12.59 1.31 -4.34
N VAL A 473 12.31 2.47 -4.93
CA VAL A 473 12.25 3.75 -4.24
C VAL A 473 10.80 4.18 -4.15
N GLY A 474 10.36 4.59 -2.96
CA GLY A 474 9.01 5.09 -2.70
C GLY A 474 8.99 6.53 -2.25
N LEU A 475 7.97 7.28 -2.68
CA LEU A 475 7.80 8.69 -2.33
C LEU A 475 6.84 8.87 -1.15
N GLY A 476 7.22 9.71 -0.20
CA GLY A 476 6.37 10.07 0.92
C GLY A 476 5.19 10.97 0.53
N ARG A 477 5.22 11.54 -0.67
CA ARG A 477 4.21 12.48 -1.17
C ARG A 477 4.07 12.39 -2.69
N TRP A 478 2.84 12.46 -3.19
CA TRP A 478 2.57 12.55 -4.62
C TRP A 478 1.40 13.50 -4.94
N PRO A 479 1.51 14.37 -5.97
CA PRO A 479 2.72 14.65 -6.73
C PRO A 479 3.80 15.31 -5.85
N GLY A 480 5.06 15.07 -6.18
CA GLY A 480 6.21 15.59 -5.45
C GLY A 480 7.38 15.88 -6.39
N ASN A 481 8.30 16.74 -5.94
CA ASN A 481 9.52 17.02 -6.69
C ASN A 481 10.49 15.85 -6.48
N VAL A 482 10.95 15.27 -7.58
CA VAL A 482 11.98 14.24 -7.56
C VAL A 482 12.89 14.40 -8.76
N ARG A 483 14.19 14.18 -8.56
CA ARG A 483 15.20 14.22 -9.61
C ARG A 483 16.13 13.01 -9.52
N GLY A 484 16.77 12.64 -10.62
CA GLY A 484 17.64 11.46 -10.71
C GLY A 484 17.18 10.51 -11.82
N LEU A 485 17.83 9.36 -11.93
CA LEU A 485 17.54 8.37 -12.97
C LEU A 485 16.09 7.83 -12.95
N LEU A 486 15.44 7.84 -11.78
CA LEU A 486 14.06 7.35 -11.63
C LEU A 486 12.98 8.42 -11.80
N ALA A 487 13.37 9.67 -12.04
CA ALA A 487 12.44 10.77 -12.27
C ALA A 487 12.03 10.87 -13.74
N ASN A 488 10.75 11.17 -13.99
CA ASN A 488 10.30 11.64 -15.30
C ASN A 488 10.66 13.12 -15.47
N GLY A 489 10.89 13.53 -16.71
CA GLY A 489 11.01 14.94 -17.06
C GLY A 489 9.67 15.65 -17.17
N ALA A 490 9.71 16.97 -17.36
CA ALA A 490 8.51 17.78 -17.52
C ALA A 490 7.67 17.46 -18.79
N GLY A 491 8.20 16.69 -19.74
CA GLY A 491 7.52 16.26 -20.97
C GLY A 491 6.57 15.08 -20.79
N GLY A 492 6.27 14.70 -19.54
CA GLY A 492 5.38 13.59 -19.21
C GLY A 492 6.11 12.24 -19.19
N VAL A 493 5.33 11.15 -19.21
CA VAL A 493 5.85 9.80 -18.97
C VAL A 493 6.98 9.40 -19.92
N ARG A 494 6.97 9.84 -21.19
CA ARG A 494 7.99 9.50 -22.18
C ARG A 494 9.29 10.32 -22.08
N SER A 495 9.45 11.11 -21.03
CA SER A 495 10.58 12.03 -20.89
C SER A 495 11.39 11.76 -19.63
N ILE A 496 12.69 12.01 -19.73
CA ILE A 496 13.65 12.05 -18.62
C ILE A 496 14.47 13.34 -18.72
N GLU A 497 15.13 13.74 -17.64
CA GLU A 497 15.79 15.05 -17.58
C GLU A 497 17.19 14.93 -16.97
N THR A 498 18.17 15.60 -17.59
CA THR A 498 19.52 15.71 -17.03
C THR A 498 19.54 16.56 -15.76
N ARG A 499 20.64 16.52 -14.99
CA ARG A 499 20.77 17.36 -13.78
C ARG A 499 20.60 18.87 -14.03
N SER A 500 20.94 19.35 -15.23
CA SER A 500 20.84 20.77 -15.62
C SER A 500 19.48 21.15 -16.20
N GLY A 501 18.57 20.19 -16.37
CA GLY A 501 17.23 20.44 -16.88
C GLY A 501 17.03 20.18 -18.38
N GLU A 502 18.05 19.66 -19.08
CA GLU A 502 17.89 19.24 -20.48
C GLU A 502 17.00 18.00 -20.53
N MET A 503 15.88 18.09 -21.26
CA MET A 503 14.92 17.02 -21.42
C MET A 503 15.29 16.09 -22.58
N LEU A 504 15.19 14.78 -22.36
CA LEU A 504 15.31 13.75 -23.37
C LEU A 504 13.94 13.07 -23.54
N MET A 505 13.53 12.87 -24.79
CA MET A 505 12.27 12.21 -25.14
C MET A 505 12.54 10.81 -25.71
N SER A 506 11.74 9.82 -25.31
CA SER A 506 11.82 8.45 -25.82
C SER A 506 11.30 8.36 -27.28
N PRO A 507 11.97 7.59 -28.17
CA PRO A 507 13.13 6.74 -27.89
C PRO A 507 14.44 7.53 -27.76
N PHE A 508 15.35 7.07 -26.90
CA PHE A 508 16.61 7.77 -26.63
C PHE A 508 17.71 7.31 -27.58
N SER A 509 18.50 8.22 -28.16
CA SER A 509 19.76 7.82 -28.81
C SER A 509 20.75 7.32 -27.75
N HIS A 510 21.59 6.35 -28.11
CA HIS A 510 22.67 5.84 -27.24
C HIS A 510 23.53 6.96 -26.64
N ASP A 511 24.03 7.88 -27.48
CA ASP A 511 24.88 9.00 -27.04
C ASP A 511 24.19 9.94 -26.03
N ALA A 512 22.91 10.23 -26.24
CA ALA A 512 22.15 11.08 -25.32
C ALA A 512 21.97 10.41 -23.96
N LEU A 513 21.61 9.11 -23.95
CA LEU A 513 21.33 8.36 -22.73
C LEU A 513 22.61 8.06 -21.93
N TYR A 514 23.62 7.50 -22.59
CA TYR A 514 24.85 7.01 -21.95
C TYR A 514 25.97 8.05 -21.87
N GLY A 515 25.92 9.08 -22.72
CA GLY A 515 26.79 10.24 -22.62
C GLY A 515 26.20 11.29 -21.70
N ARG A 516 25.42 12.23 -22.25
CA ARG A 516 24.97 13.43 -21.53
C ARG A 516 24.14 13.10 -20.28
N PHE A 517 23.13 12.25 -20.40
CA PHE A 517 22.22 11.95 -19.30
C PHE A 517 22.89 11.16 -18.17
N ALA A 518 23.53 10.03 -18.48
CA ALA A 518 24.23 9.21 -17.49
C ALA A 518 25.29 10.00 -16.73
N GLU A 519 26.14 10.77 -17.43
CA GLU A 519 27.19 11.56 -16.79
C GLU A 519 26.62 12.68 -15.92
N SER A 520 25.48 13.27 -16.29
CA SER A 520 24.81 14.27 -15.45
C SER A 520 24.32 13.71 -14.11
N TRP A 521 24.00 12.41 -14.03
CA TRP A 521 23.51 11.75 -12.81
C TRP A 521 24.56 10.92 -12.08
N ARG A 522 25.77 10.80 -12.65
CA ARG A 522 26.92 10.19 -11.98
C ARG A 522 27.27 10.98 -10.72
N VAL A 523 27.53 10.26 -9.64
CA VAL A 523 27.91 10.83 -8.34
C VAL A 523 29.44 10.88 -8.27
N PRO A 524 30.04 12.05 -8.02
CA PRO A 524 31.48 12.15 -7.77
C PRO A 524 31.90 11.30 -6.57
N ALA A 525 33.11 10.74 -6.60
CA ALA A 525 33.59 9.83 -5.54
C ALA A 525 33.54 10.46 -4.14
N ASN A 526 33.82 11.76 -4.02
CA ASN A 526 33.79 12.49 -2.74
C ASN A 526 32.37 12.69 -2.19
N ASP A 527 31.36 12.66 -3.06
CA ASP A 527 29.95 12.84 -2.70
C ASP A 527 29.20 11.51 -2.55
N SER A 528 29.85 10.40 -2.92
CA SER A 528 29.24 9.08 -2.92
C SER A 528 29.07 8.53 -1.50
N MET A 529 27.82 8.28 -1.12
CA MET A 529 27.48 7.57 0.12
C MET A 529 27.88 6.10 0.08
N LEU A 530 28.16 5.58 -1.12
CA LEU A 530 28.54 4.19 -1.36
C LEU A 530 30.03 3.94 -1.09
N SER A 531 30.82 4.98 -0.78
CA SER A 531 32.17 4.84 -0.21
C SER A 531 32.19 3.95 1.04
N ALA A 532 31.10 3.93 1.82
CA ALA A 532 30.88 3.01 2.93
C ALA A 532 30.94 1.51 2.53
N CYS A 533 30.63 1.20 1.27
CA CYS A 533 30.71 -0.14 0.72
C CYS A 533 32.12 -0.52 0.22
N GLY A 534 33.11 0.36 0.34
CA GLY A 534 34.47 0.15 -0.14
C GLY A 534 34.63 0.59 -1.60
N GLY A 535 35.75 0.24 -2.24
CA GLY A 535 36.07 0.62 -3.62
C GLY A 535 36.50 2.08 -3.74
N THR A 536 37.81 2.35 -3.70
CA THR A 536 38.38 3.70 -3.87
C THR A 536 38.28 4.19 -5.32
N ARG A 537 38.10 3.28 -6.28
CA ARG A 537 37.88 3.57 -7.69
C ARG A 537 36.50 3.09 -8.11
N ILE A 538 35.62 4.04 -8.40
CA ILE A 538 34.30 3.78 -8.97
C ILE A 538 34.53 3.36 -10.43
N GLU A 539 33.99 2.22 -10.84
CA GLU A 539 34.04 1.79 -12.24
C GLU A 539 33.31 2.83 -13.10
N ARG A 540 33.88 3.15 -14.27
CA ARG A 540 33.24 4.01 -15.25
C ARG A 540 33.32 3.30 -16.60
N SER A 541 32.19 2.75 -17.02
CA SER A 541 32.01 2.15 -18.33
C SER A 541 30.62 2.48 -18.86
N VAL A 542 30.49 2.49 -20.18
CA VAL A 542 29.22 2.64 -20.90
C VAL A 542 29.09 1.46 -21.84
N PRO A 543 27.87 0.98 -22.13
CA PRO A 543 27.70 -0.13 -23.06
C PRO A 543 28.12 0.33 -24.46
N ARG A 544 28.74 -0.55 -25.25
CA ARG A 544 29.20 -0.20 -26.61
C ARG A 544 28.06 0.03 -27.59
N ARG A 545 26.91 -0.59 -27.30
CA ARG A 545 25.66 -0.51 -28.04
C ARG A 545 24.52 -0.87 -27.09
N PRO A 546 23.27 -0.48 -27.38
CA PRO A 546 22.12 -1.03 -26.70
C PRO A 546 22.12 -2.57 -26.74
N PHE A 547 21.69 -3.21 -25.65
CA PHE A 547 21.72 -4.66 -25.48
C PHE A 547 20.38 -5.13 -24.95
N PHE A 548 19.72 -6.00 -25.71
CA PHE A 548 18.35 -6.45 -25.46
C PHE A 548 18.26 -7.98 -25.51
N ALA A 549 17.12 -8.55 -25.10
CA ALA A 549 16.86 -9.99 -25.20
C ALA A 549 17.07 -10.56 -26.63
N ARG A 550 16.79 -9.76 -27.67
CA ARG A 550 17.01 -10.14 -29.08
C ARG A 550 18.48 -10.27 -29.48
N ASP A 551 19.39 -9.71 -28.70
CA ASP A 551 20.85 -9.78 -28.94
C ASP A 551 21.49 -11.04 -28.35
N LEU A 552 20.72 -11.83 -27.58
CA LEU A 552 21.18 -13.09 -27.03
C LEU A 552 21.29 -14.18 -28.11
N PRO A 553 22.21 -15.16 -27.96
CA PRO A 553 22.19 -16.37 -28.76
C PRO A 553 20.80 -17.03 -28.73
N ALA A 554 20.30 -17.49 -29.89
CA ALA A 554 18.91 -17.94 -30.04
C ALA A 554 18.52 -19.04 -29.03
N ASP A 555 19.39 -20.02 -28.79
CA ASP A 555 19.14 -21.09 -27.81
C ASP A 555 19.13 -20.58 -26.38
N LEU A 556 19.93 -19.56 -26.07
CA LEU A 556 19.91 -18.93 -24.74
C LEU A 556 18.62 -18.13 -24.56
N ALA A 557 18.26 -17.28 -25.52
CA ALA A 557 17.02 -16.50 -25.50
C ALA A 557 15.78 -17.39 -25.35
N LYS A 558 15.72 -18.50 -26.10
CA LYS A 558 14.62 -19.47 -26.01
C LYS A 558 14.51 -20.09 -24.62
N ARG A 559 15.64 -20.51 -24.03
CA ARG A 559 15.66 -21.12 -22.69
C ARG A 559 15.29 -20.11 -21.60
N THR A 560 15.86 -18.91 -21.62
CA THR A 560 15.61 -17.91 -20.58
C THR A 560 14.19 -17.33 -20.67
N ARG A 561 13.66 -17.16 -21.88
CA ARG A 561 12.25 -16.81 -22.07
C ARG A 561 11.29 -17.87 -21.51
N ALA A 562 11.61 -19.16 -21.68
CA ALA A 562 10.80 -20.24 -21.11
C ALA A 562 10.74 -20.16 -19.58
N VAL A 563 11.84 -19.79 -18.92
CA VAL A 563 11.88 -19.55 -17.46
C VAL A 563 10.96 -18.39 -17.09
N CYS A 564 10.97 -17.29 -17.84
CA CYS A 564 10.09 -16.14 -17.59
C CYS A 564 8.61 -16.49 -17.74
N VAL A 565 8.25 -17.25 -18.78
CA VAL A 565 6.88 -17.74 -18.97
C VAL A 565 6.47 -18.66 -17.82
N GLN A 566 7.34 -19.56 -17.40
CA GLN A 566 7.09 -20.47 -16.28
C GLN A 566 6.93 -19.72 -14.95
N ALA A 567 7.62 -18.59 -14.77
CA ALA A 567 7.48 -17.72 -13.62
C ALA A 567 6.19 -16.87 -13.65
N GLY A 568 5.37 -16.94 -14.72
CA GLY A 568 4.12 -16.20 -14.87
C GLY A 568 4.29 -14.78 -15.41
N VAL A 569 5.45 -14.45 -15.99
CA VAL A 569 5.68 -13.13 -16.59
C VAL A 569 4.84 -12.95 -17.85
N ARG A 570 3.97 -11.93 -17.83
CA ARG A 570 3.07 -11.58 -18.94
C ARG A 570 3.86 -11.24 -20.21
N GLN A 571 3.31 -11.61 -21.36
CA GLN A 571 3.91 -11.27 -22.65
C GLN A 571 3.97 -9.75 -22.82
N GLY A 572 5.15 -9.24 -23.19
CA GLY A 572 5.38 -7.82 -23.37
C GLY A 572 6.78 -7.40 -22.94
N PRO A 573 7.02 -6.10 -22.72
CA PRO A 573 8.35 -5.55 -22.42
C PRO A 573 9.00 -6.14 -21.17
N LEU A 574 8.21 -6.47 -20.14
CA LEU A 574 8.72 -7.11 -18.93
C LEU A 574 9.19 -8.56 -19.16
N GLN A 575 8.62 -9.26 -20.16
CA GLN A 575 9.12 -10.57 -20.55
C GLN A 575 10.47 -10.47 -21.25
N ASP A 576 10.68 -9.45 -22.07
CA ASP A 576 11.97 -9.20 -22.72
C ASP A 576 13.03 -8.83 -21.68
N ALA A 577 12.71 -7.93 -20.75
CA ALA A 577 13.56 -7.60 -19.61
C ALA A 577 13.93 -8.85 -18.79
N CYS A 578 12.92 -9.63 -18.36
CA CYS A 578 13.14 -10.89 -17.66
C CYS A 578 14.05 -11.87 -18.45
N THR A 579 13.86 -11.95 -19.76
CA THR A 579 14.59 -12.88 -20.64
C THR A 579 16.09 -12.52 -20.66
N LEU A 580 16.39 -11.21 -20.69
CA LEU A 580 17.75 -10.68 -20.59
C LEU A 580 18.33 -10.94 -19.21
N ASP A 581 17.58 -10.61 -18.16
CA ASP A 581 17.97 -10.77 -16.76
C ASP A 581 18.39 -12.21 -16.43
N VAL A 582 17.53 -13.18 -16.74
CA VAL A 582 17.82 -14.60 -16.48
C VAL A 582 19.07 -15.06 -17.23
N ALA A 583 19.35 -14.49 -18.41
CA ALA A 583 20.54 -14.81 -19.19
C ALA A 583 21.81 -14.17 -18.60
N VAL A 584 21.76 -12.88 -18.28
CA VAL A 584 22.89 -12.09 -17.78
C VAL A 584 23.28 -12.52 -16.36
N ILE A 585 22.29 -12.67 -15.48
CA ILE A 585 22.48 -13.05 -14.09
C ILE A 585 22.79 -14.54 -13.97
N GLY A 586 22.24 -15.37 -14.86
CA GLY A 586 22.44 -16.82 -14.85
C GLY A 586 21.68 -17.55 -13.74
N ASN A 587 20.61 -16.94 -13.21
CA ASN A 587 19.77 -17.53 -12.17
C ASN A 587 18.28 -17.38 -12.54
N SER A 588 17.53 -18.49 -12.53
CA SER A 588 16.08 -18.50 -12.82
C SER A 588 15.25 -17.69 -11.82
N ASP A 589 15.76 -17.52 -10.59
CA ASP A 589 15.07 -16.75 -9.55
C ASP A 589 14.92 -15.26 -9.92
N ALA A 590 15.74 -14.75 -10.84
CA ALA A 590 15.62 -13.39 -11.38
C ALA A 590 14.28 -13.16 -12.08
N ALA A 591 13.60 -14.20 -12.56
CA ALA A 591 12.30 -14.06 -13.22
C ALA A 591 11.16 -13.67 -12.27
N ARG A 592 11.27 -13.99 -10.96
CA ARG A 592 10.15 -13.85 -10.01
C ARG A 592 9.69 -12.41 -9.82
N VAL A 593 10.60 -11.46 -9.88
CA VAL A 593 10.29 -10.03 -9.65
C VAL A 593 9.39 -9.47 -10.76
N PHE A 594 9.61 -9.87 -12.02
CA PHE A 594 8.85 -9.37 -13.17
C PHE A 594 7.39 -9.82 -13.19
N ALA A 595 7.07 -10.96 -12.58
CA ALA A 595 5.70 -11.46 -12.52
C ALA A 595 4.79 -10.56 -11.67
N ALA A 596 5.35 -9.88 -10.66
CA ALA A 596 4.65 -8.97 -9.76
C ALA A 596 4.70 -7.50 -10.20
N MET A 597 5.46 -7.17 -11.25
CA MET A 597 5.57 -5.79 -11.72
C MET A 597 4.32 -5.35 -12.51
N PRO A 598 3.87 -4.09 -12.35
CA PRO A 598 2.85 -3.51 -13.20
C PRO A 598 3.39 -3.35 -14.63
N ASP A 599 2.51 -3.41 -15.63
CA ASP A 599 2.92 -3.14 -17.00
C ASP A 599 3.43 -1.69 -17.10
N PRO A 600 4.53 -1.45 -17.82
CA PRO A 600 5.04 -0.09 -18.02
C PRO A 600 4.04 0.74 -18.83
N VAL A 601 3.91 2.02 -18.47
CA VAL A 601 3.07 2.99 -19.18
C VAL A 601 3.71 3.41 -20.51
N ALA A 602 5.05 3.47 -20.54
CA ALA A 602 5.82 3.77 -21.74
C ALA A 602 7.17 3.03 -21.75
N LEU A 603 7.79 2.94 -22.92
CA LEU A 603 9.11 2.36 -23.13
C LEU A 603 10.10 3.43 -23.58
N GLY A 604 11.35 3.30 -23.15
CA GLY A 604 12.45 4.23 -23.40
C GLY A 604 13.69 3.54 -23.94
N ASP A 605 13.54 2.46 -24.71
CA ASP A 605 14.67 1.72 -25.26
C ASP A 605 15.64 2.64 -26.01
N ALA A 606 16.93 2.47 -25.74
CA ALA A 606 17.97 3.18 -26.46
C ALA A 606 18.08 2.65 -27.91
N VAL A 607 18.07 3.54 -28.89
CA VAL A 607 18.31 3.22 -30.30
C VAL A 607 19.77 3.50 -30.65
N GLY A 608 20.33 2.72 -31.59
CA GLY A 608 21.64 2.98 -32.16
C GLY A 608 21.66 4.30 -32.95
N ASP A 609 22.86 4.84 -33.17
CA ASP A 609 23.06 6.12 -33.88
C ASP A 609 22.64 6.07 -35.37
N ASP A 610 22.33 4.88 -35.88
CA ASP A 610 21.76 4.64 -37.21
C ASP A 610 20.23 4.83 -37.29
N GLY A 611 19.58 5.18 -36.17
CA GLY A 611 18.18 5.58 -36.12
C GLY A 611 17.16 4.47 -36.43
N LYS A 612 17.60 3.22 -36.59
CA LYS A 612 16.70 2.07 -36.86
C LYS A 612 16.13 1.50 -35.56
N GLY A 613 15.29 2.30 -34.91
CA GLY A 613 14.29 1.77 -33.97
C GLY A 613 13.12 1.19 -34.76
N THR A 614 13.12 -0.12 -35.00
CA THR A 614 11.98 -0.78 -35.66
C THR A 614 10.83 -0.92 -34.67
N GLY A 615 9.81 -0.08 -34.83
CA GLY A 615 8.52 -0.27 -34.16
C GLY A 615 8.00 -1.68 -34.43
N GLY A 616 7.83 -2.46 -33.37
CA GLY A 616 7.07 -3.70 -33.46
C GLY A 616 5.63 -3.36 -33.79
N CYS A 617 5.18 -3.67 -35.00
CA CYS A 617 3.77 -3.63 -35.34
C CYS A 617 2.99 -4.53 -34.38
N ARG A 618 2.07 -3.95 -33.60
CA ARG A 618 1.00 -4.70 -32.93
C ARG A 618 0.12 -5.33 -34.01
N ARG A 619 -0.08 -6.64 -33.93
CA ARG A 619 -1.21 -7.31 -34.58
C ARG A 619 -2.42 -7.13 -33.67
N ASP A 620 -3.15 -6.06 -33.89
CA ASP A 620 -4.52 -5.96 -33.41
C ASP A 620 -5.45 -6.23 -34.61
N ASP A 621 -6.39 -7.14 -34.37
CA ASP A 621 -7.56 -7.51 -35.18
C ASP A 621 -7.34 -8.31 -36.48
N GLY A 622 -7.99 -9.47 -36.52
CA GLY A 622 -7.90 -10.47 -37.58
C GLY A 622 -8.42 -9.98 -38.93
N ASN A 623 -7.54 -9.41 -39.73
CA ASN A 623 -7.67 -9.41 -41.19
C ASN A 623 -6.28 -9.58 -41.84
N ALA A 624 -6.13 -10.63 -42.63
CA ALA A 624 -4.92 -10.87 -43.41
C ALA A 624 -4.99 -10.03 -44.69
N ASP A 625 -4.20 -8.96 -44.78
CA ASP A 625 -3.52 -8.48 -45.99
C ASP A 625 -2.91 -7.09 -45.74
N GLY A 626 -1.57 -6.97 -45.83
CA GLY A 626 -0.92 -5.66 -45.80
C GLY A 626 0.51 -5.61 -45.28
N CYS A 627 1.42 -6.41 -45.82
CA CYS A 627 2.86 -6.16 -45.73
C CYS A 627 3.47 -6.33 -47.12
N LYS A 628 3.66 -5.22 -47.85
CA LYS A 628 4.56 -5.18 -49.01
C LYS A 628 5.72 -4.25 -48.68
N GLU A 629 6.92 -4.82 -48.68
CA GLU A 629 8.17 -4.08 -48.81
C GLU A 629 8.18 -3.39 -50.16
N ASP A 630 8.39 -2.08 -50.20
CA ASP A 630 8.84 -1.40 -51.41
C ASP A 630 10.30 -1.01 -51.24
N GLY A 631 11.17 -1.82 -51.85
CA GLY A 631 12.54 -1.44 -52.13
C GLY A 631 12.56 -0.41 -53.26
N SER A 632 13.30 0.68 -53.07
CA SER A 632 13.75 1.50 -54.20
C SER A 632 15.17 2.01 -53.99
N LYS A 633 16.02 1.45 -54.85
CA LYS A 633 17.39 1.78 -55.28
C LYS A 633 17.86 3.23 -55.08
N MET A 634 19.06 3.39 -54.52
CA MET A 634 20.31 3.59 -55.29
C MET A 634 21.48 2.95 -54.54
#